data_AF-A0A2E8T7M3-F1
#
_entry.id   AF-A0A2E8T7M3-F1
#
_cell.length_a   1.000
_cell.length_b   1.000
_cell.length_c   1.000
_cell.angle_alpha   90.00
_cell.angle_beta   90.00
_cell.angle_gamma   90.00
#
_symmetry.space_group_name_H-M   'P 1'
#
loop_
_entity.id
_entity.type
_entity.pdbx_description
1 polymer ?
#
loop_
_entity_poly.entity_id
_entity_poly.type
_entity_poly.pdbx_seq_one_letter_code
_entity_poly.pdbx_strand_id
1 'polypeptide(L)'
;MSEFDDNKSPQKLDLSSLPKLSQILHKHNLSPKKSLGQHFLLNKSICSRIAESSGDLSETTVIEVGPGPGGLTRALLEMGAKQVIAIEKDKRCIAALNELALISNGRLIVREGNALDFNFVQNIPYPKHIISNLPYNISTQLLVKWLDQSNEFSQMVLMFQKEVALRIVAKPNTSAYGRLSIYAQWLCKCEIVFDLKPNAFSPPPKVNSTIIRLTPYTEPLFKAPKEVLLRIIAAGFGQRRKKLRSSLKNAIDDPEIILKNTGISSDRRAETLTLEEWCSLARECADTNLKIKRQ
;
A
#
# COMPACT_ATOMS: atom_id res chain seq x y z
N MET A 1 -29.70 30.43 -25.62
CA MET A 1 -30.15 29.96 -24.29
C MET A 1 -30.70 28.57 -24.52
N SER A 2 -29.86 27.55 -24.33
CA SER A 2 -30.25 26.14 -24.43
C SER A 2 -29.41 25.37 -23.42
N GLU A 3 -30.13 24.65 -22.57
CA GLU A 3 -29.72 24.13 -21.27
C GLU A 3 -28.64 23.05 -21.40
N PHE A 4 -27.50 23.29 -20.74
CA PHE A 4 -26.60 22.21 -20.31
C PHE A 4 -27.05 21.80 -18.91
N ASP A 5 -27.98 20.86 -18.84
CA ASP A 5 -28.35 20.17 -17.61
C ASP A 5 -27.61 18.84 -17.53
N ASP A 6 -26.31 18.90 -17.22
CA ASP A 6 -25.48 17.73 -16.91
C ASP A 6 -25.08 17.77 -15.43
N ASN A 7 -26.10 17.68 -14.56
CA ASN A 7 -25.92 17.44 -13.13
C ASN A 7 -26.67 16.18 -12.71
N LYS A 8 -26.50 15.08 -13.46
CA LYS A 8 -26.91 13.75 -13.00
C LYS A 8 -25.83 13.22 -12.07
N SER A 9 -26.10 13.29 -10.77
CA SER A 9 -25.40 12.50 -9.77
C SER A 9 -25.28 11.05 -10.28
N PRO A 10 -24.13 10.37 -10.13
CA PRO A 10 -23.98 9.02 -10.66
C PRO A 10 -25.10 8.14 -10.11
N GLN A 11 -25.93 7.60 -11.01
CA GLN A 11 -27.03 6.70 -10.64
C GLN A 11 -26.44 5.60 -9.75
N LYS A 12 -26.98 5.48 -8.53
CA LYS A 12 -26.58 4.46 -7.57
C LYS A 12 -26.77 3.10 -8.23
N LEU A 13 -25.66 2.44 -8.53
CA LEU A 13 -25.67 1.18 -9.27
C LEU A 13 -26.37 0.12 -8.41
N ASP A 14 -27.52 -0.34 -8.87
CA ASP A 14 -28.30 -1.36 -8.17
C ASP A 14 -27.67 -2.74 -8.36
N LEU A 15 -26.75 -3.09 -7.46
CA LEU A 15 -26.10 -4.39 -7.42
C LEU A 15 -26.98 -5.50 -6.84
N SER A 16 -28.24 -5.24 -6.46
CA SER A 16 -29.14 -6.28 -5.93
C SER A 16 -29.44 -7.39 -6.94
N SER A 17 -29.31 -7.07 -8.23
CA SER A 17 -29.47 -8.00 -9.35
C SER A 17 -28.26 -8.90 -9.62
N LEU A 18 -27.10 -8.64 -9.00
CA LEU A 18 -25.91 -9.45 -9.20
C LEU A 18 -26.01 -10.81 -8.51
N PRO A 19 -25.47 -11.88 -9.13
CA PRO A 19 -25.29 -13.14 -8.43
C PRO A 19 -24.44 -12.93 -7.17
N LYS A 20 -24.83 -13.61 -6.09
CA LYS A 20 -24.07 -13.61 -4.84
C LYS A 20 -22.66 -14.11 -5.12
N LEU A 21 -21.67 -13.61 -4.39
CA LEU A 21 -20.28 -14.08 -4.50
C LEU A 21 -20.16 -15.60 -4.44
N SER A 22 -20.96 -16.27 -3.59
CA SER A 22 -20.98 -17.73 -3.50
C SER A 22 -21.39 -18.42 -4.82
N GLN A 23 -22.35 -17.85 -5.55
CA GLN A 23 -22.80 -18.38 -6.85
C GLN A 23 -21.72 -18.18 -7.91
N ILE A 24 -21.03 -17.04 -7.89
CA ILE A 24 -19.91 -16.74 -8.78
C ILE A 24 -18.75 -17.71 -8.53
N LEU A 25 -18.45 -17.99 -7.26
CA LEU A 25 -17.39 -18.93 -6.92
C LEU A 25 -17.68 -20.33 -7.50
N HIS A 26 -18.92 -20.79 -7.37
CA HIS A 26 -19.36 -22.07 -7.93
C HIS A 26 -19.32 -22.05 -9.47
N LYS A 27 -19.92 -21.04 -10.11
CA LYS A 27 -20.00 -20.91 -11.57
C LYS A 27 -18.63 -20.94 -12.25
N HIS A 28 -17.63 -20.29 -11.66
CA HIS A 28 -16.28 -20.19 -12.25
C HIS A 28 -15.29 -21.20 -11.65
N ASN A 29 -15.75 -22.18 -10.86
CA ASN A 29 -14.88 -23.15 -10.18
C ASN A 29 -13.70 -22.46 -9.44
N LEU A 30 -14.02 -21.36 -8.75
CA LEU A 30 -13.05 -20.53 -8.04
C LEU A 30 -12.78 -21.10 -6.66
N SER A 31 -11.90 -22.09 -6.63
CA SER A 31 -11.18 -22.45 -5.41
C SER A 31 -9.93 -21.55 -5.25
N PRO A 32 -9.66 -21.04 -4.03
CA PRO A 32 -8.45 -20.27 -3.74
C PRO A 32 -7.18 -21.09 -4.01
N LYS A 33 -6.25 -20.50 -4.78
CA LYS A 33 -4.94 -21.10 -5.08
C LYS A 33 -3.91 -20.65 -4.05
N LYS A 34 -3.38 -21.61 -3.28
CA LYS A 34 -2.27 -21.37 -2.34
C LYS A 34 -1.03 -20.78 -3.03
N SER A 35 -0.73 -21.21 -4.25
CA SER A 35 0.42 -20.71 -5.05
C SER A 35 0.31 -19.23 -5.41
N LEU A 36 -0.91 -18.67 -5.43
CA LEU A 36 -1.17 -17.25 -5.68
C LEU A 36 -1.38 -16.47 -4.38
N GLY A 37 -1.27 -17.11 -3.21
CA GLY A 37 -1.51 -16.47 -1.90
C GLY A 37 -2.96 -16.01 -1.71
N GLN A 38 -3.92 -16.61 -2.41
CA GLN A 38 -5.32 -16.15 -2.41
C GLN A 38 -6.01 -16.41 -1.07
N HIS A 39 -6.52 -15.33 -0.48
CA HIS A 39 -7.43 -15.32 0.66
C HIS A 39 -8.61 -14.41 0.29
N PHE A 40 -9.73 -15.01 -0.15
CA PHE A 40 -10.85 -14.23 -0.65
C PHE A 40 -11.62 -13.58 0.49
N LEU A 41 -11.86 -12.28 0.37
CA LEU A 41 -12.72 -11.52 1.26
C LEU A 41 -14.16 -11.59 0.72
N LEU A 42 -14.96 -12.47 1.32
CA LEU A 42 -16.33 -12.75 0.84
C LEU A 42 -17.42 -12.04 1.68
N ASN A 43 -17.05 -11.50 2.84
CA ASN A 43 -18.00 -10.84 3.73
C ASN A 43 -18.29 -9.41 3.24
N LYS A 44 -19.54 -9.17 2.83
CA LYS A 44 -20.00 -7.88 2.32
C LYS A 44 -19.76 -6.73 3.31
N SER A 45 -20.08 -6.91 4.60
CA SER A 45 -19.94 -5.82 5.58
C SER A 45 -18.49 -5.41 5.77
N ILE A 46 -17.55 -6.37 5.67
CA ILE A 46 -16.12 -6.08 5.75
C ILE A 46 -15.67 -5.33 4.49
N CYS A 47 -16.09 -5.76 3.30
CA CYS A 47 -15.79 -5.05 2.06
C CYS A 47 -16.32 -3.60 2.09
N SER A 48 -17.57 -3.40 2.53
CA SER A 48 -18.16 -2.07 2.70
C SER A 48 -17.36 -1.22 3.68
N ARG A 49 -16.99 -1.77 4.85
CA ARG A 49 -16.17 -1.05 5.84
C ARG A 49 -14.80 -0.64 5.30
N ILE A 50 -14.18 -1.46 4.44
CA ILE A 50 -12.92 -1.10 3.77
C ILE A 50 -13.16 0.06 2.78
N ALA A 51 -14.18 -0.04 1.93
CA ALA A 51 -14.53 1.02 0.98
C ALA A 51 -14.85 2.35 1.70
N GLU A 52 -15.67 2.31 2.75
CA GLU A 52 -16.03 3.46 3.59
C GLU A 52 -14.80 4.12 4.24
N SER A 53 -13.80 3.33 4.65
CA SER A 53 -12.56 3.87 5.24
C SER A 53 -11.72 4.70 4.27
N SER A 54 -12.09 4.70 2.99
CA SER A 54 -11.43 5.44 1.92
C SER A 54 -12.02 6.83 1.68
N GLY A 55 -13.11 7.21 2.36
CA GLY A 55 -13.78 8.49 2.19
C GLY A 55 -14.71 8.54 0.97
N ASP A 56 -14.97 9.74 0.45
CA ASP A 56 -15.78 9.92 -0.76
C ASP A 56 -15.01 9.46 -2.00
N LEU A 57 -15.65 8.62 -2.81
CA LEU A 57 -15.08 8.05 -4.04
C LEU A 57 -15.78 8.55 -5.30
N SER A 58 -16.78 9.43 -5.18
CA SER A 58 -17.62 9.93 -6.27
C SER A 58 -16.83 10.44 -7.49
N GLU A 59 -15.72 11.15 -7.24
CA GLU A 59 -14.82 11.67 -8.28
C GLU A 59 -13.49 10.92 -8.39
N THR A 60 -13.34 9.81 -7.66
CA THR A 60 -12.06 9.11 -7.50
C THR A 60 -11.97 7.88 -8.38
N THR A 61 -10.85 7.76 -9.11
CA THR A 61 -10.50 6.49 -9.75
C THR A 61 -9.80 5.58 -8.75
N VAL A 62 -10.35 4.38 -8.53
CA VAL A 62 -9.80 3.39 -7.60
C VAL A 62 -9.04 2.32 -8.35
N ILE A 63 -7.81 2.09 -7.95
CA ILE A 63 -6.98 0.97 -8.42
C ILE A 63 -7.11 -0.15 -7.39
N GLU A 64 -7.59 -1.31 -7.84
CA GLU A 64 -7.72 -2.51 -7.01
C GLU A 64 -6.80 -3.62 -7.55
N VAL A 65 -5.78 -3.99 -6.76
CA VAL A 65 -4.86 -5.08 -7.07
C VAL A 65 -5.31 -6.36 -6.38
N GLY A 66 -5.43 -7.44 -7.15
CA GLY A 66 -5.87 -8.74 -6.66
C GLY A 66 -7.32 -8.76 -6.17
N PRO A 67 -8.28 -8.29 -6.98
CA PRO A 67 -9.71 -8.27 -6.62
C PRO A 67 -10.29 -9.67 -6.32
N GLY A 68 -9.66 -10.74 -6.83
CA GLY A 68 -10.17 -12.10 -6.72
C GLY A 68 -11.58 -12.21 -7.31
N PRO A 69 -12.56 -12.77 -6.59
CA PRO A 69 -13.94 -12.87 -7.09
C PRO A 69 -14.68 -11.51 -7.14
N GLY A 70 -14.04 -10.41 -6.73
CA GLY A 70 -14.57 -9.05 -6.81
C GLY A 70 -15.42 -8.63 -5.60
N GLY A 71 -15.13 -9.16 -4.42
CA GLY A 71 -15.88 -8.80 -3.21
C GLY A 71 -15.71 -7.33 -2.82
N LEU A 72 -14.46 -6.86 -2.82
CA LEU A 72 -14.14 -5.46 -2.57
C LEU A 72 -14.50 -4.57 -3.78
N THR A 73 -14.27 -5.06 -5.01
CA THR A 73 -14.72 -4.39 -6.25
C THR A 73 -16.19 -3.98 -6.21
N ARG A 74 -17.08 -4.87 -5.77
CA ARG A 74 -18.52 -4.57 -5.63
C ARG A 74 -18.77 -3.46 -4.62
N ALA A 75 -18.13 -3.53 -3.45
CA ALA A 75 -18.28 -2.51 -2.41
C ALA A 75 -17.77 -1.13 -2.88
N LEU A 76 -16.67 -1.08 -3.63
CA LEU A 76 -16.14 0.16 -4.23
C LEU A 76 -17.12 0.77 -5.24
N LEU A 77 -17.72 -0.06 -6.11
CA LEU A 77 -18.73 0.37 -7.07
C LEU A 77 -20.03 0.84 -6.39
N GLU A 78 -20.46 0.17 -5.31
CA GLU A 78 -21.61 0.55 -4.47
C GLU A 78 -21.37 1.86 -3.72
N MET A 79 -20.14 2.09 -3.26
CA MET A 79 -19.71 3.33 -2.59
C MET A 79 -19.64 4.52 -3.55
N GLY A 80 -19.90 4.30 -4.85
CA GLY A 80 -19.99 5.36 -5.84
C GLY A 80 -18.65 5.74 -6.47
N ALA A 81 -17.63 4.86 -6.42
CA ALA A 81 -16.38 5.10 -7.12
C ALA A 81 -16.63 5.51 -8.59
N LYS A 82 -16.01 6.61 -9.03
CA LYS A 82 -16.10 7.10 -10.41
C LYS A 82 -15.74 6.00 -11.40
N GLN A 83 -14.62 5.34 -11.12
CA GLN A 83 -14.13 4.20 -11.88
C GLN A 83 -13.31 3.29 -10.95
N VAL A 84 -13.38 1.98 -11.19
CA VAL A 84 -12.53 0.97 -10.56
C VAL A 84 -11.70 0.30 -11.65
N ILE A 85 -10.38 0.32 -11.51
CA ILE A 85 -9.43 -0.40 -12.36
C ILE A 85 -8.92 -1.59 -11.57
N ALA A 86 -9.41 -2.77 -11.92
CA ALA A 86 -9.12 -4.03 -11.25
C ALA A 86 -8.02 -4.79 -12.00
N ILE A 87 -6.89 -5.07 -11.33
CA ILE A 87 -5.74 -5.79 -11.90
C ILE A 87 -5.66 -7.18 -11.28
N GLU A 88 -5.83 -8.20 -12.11
CA GLU A 88 -5.93 -9.59 -11.68
C GLU A 88 -5.09 -10.51 -12.59
N LYS A 89 -4.50 -11.54 -11.99
CA LYS A 89 -3.66 -12.53 -12.67
C LYS A 89 -4.39 -13.85 -12.89
N ASP A 90 -5.34 -14.22 -12.03
CA ASP A 90 -6.11 -15.46 -12.18
C ASP A 90 -7.23 -15.28 -13.22
N LYS A 91 -7.05 -15.88 -14.39
CA LYS A 91 -8.02 -15.85 -15.50
C LYS A 91 -9.45 -16.23 -15.10
N ARG A 92 -9.62 -17.08 -14.09
CA ARG A 92 -10.94 -17.46 -13.57
C ARG A 92 -11.63 -16.29 -12.85
N CYS A 93 -10.85 -15.52 -12.09
CA CYS A 93 -11.33 -14.31 -11.42
C CYS A 93 -11.63 -13.22 -12.45
N ILE A 94 -10.79 -13.09 -13.48
CA ILE A 94 -11.01 -12.16 -14.60
C ILE A 94 -12.35 -12.45 -15.30
N ALA A 95 -12.67 -13.72 -15.56
CA ALA A 95 -13.97 -14.08 -16.14
C ALA A 95 -15.15 -13.61 -15.27
N ALA A 96 -15.07 -13.83 -13.96
CA ALA A 96 -16.08 -13.35 -13.01
C ALA A 96 -16.18 -11.82 -12.93
N LEU A 97 -15.04 -11.11 -13.02
CA LEU A 97 -14.99 -9.66 -13.01
C LEU A 97 -15.52 -9.05 -14.32
N ASN A 98 -15.33 -9.72 -15.46
CA ASN A 98 -15.87 -9.27 -16.73
C ASN A 98 -17.41 -9.33 -16.74
N GLU A 99 -18.03 -10.33 -16.10
CA GLU A 99 -19.49 -10.34 -15.91
C GLU A 99 -19.97 -9.13 -15.08
N LEU A 100 -19.22 -8.77 -14.03
CA LEU A 100 -19.48 -7.56 -13.25
C LEU A 100 -19.26 -6.29 -14.09
N ALA A 101 -18.24 -6.27 -14.95
CA ALA A 101 -17.90 -5.12 -15.77
C ALA A 101 -19.03 -4.80 -16.77
N LEU A 102 -19.63 -5.81 -17.38
CA LEU A 102 -20.74 -5.67 -18.33
C LEU A 102 -21.94 -4.89 -17.75
N ILE A 103 -22.21 -5.05 -16.46
CA ILE A 103 -23.33 -4.38 -15.79
C ILE A 103 -22.92 -3.12 -15.01
N SER A 104 -21.63 -2.80 -14.97
CA SER A 104 -21.09 -1.67 -14.21
C SER A 104 -21.25 -0.31 -14.89
N ASN A 105 -21.88 -0.28 -16.07
CA ASN A 105 -22.04 0.90 -16.93
C ASN A 105 -20.69 1.59 -17.22
N GLY A 106 -19.66 0.80 -17.54
CA GLY A 106 -18.32 1.30 -17.87
C GLY A 106 -17.48 1.75 -16.67
N ARG A 107 -17.99 1.65 -15.44
CA ARG A 107 -17.25 2.03 -14.23
C ARG A 107 -16.20 1.02 -13.79
N LEU A 108 -16.26 -0.23 -14.26
CA LEU A 108 -15.24 -1.24 -13.96
C LEU A 108 -14.40 -1.54 -15.21
N ILE A 109 -13.08 -1.38 -15.09
CA ILE A 109 -12.08 -1.79 -16.07
C ILE A 109 -11.30 -2.97 -15.48
N VAL A 110 -11.31 -4.11 -16.16
CA VAL A 110 -10.53 -5.28 -15.75
C VAL A 110 -9.26 -5.37 -16.60
N ARG A 111 -8.10 -5.51 -15.95
CA ARG A 111 -6.79 -5.66 -16.60
C ARG A 111 -6.15 -6.98 -16.17
N GLU A 112 -5.83 -7.82 -17.15
CA GLU A 112 -5.08 -9.06 -16.92
C GLU A 112 -3.59 -8.74 -16.73
N GLY A 113 -3.00 -9.23 -15.64
CA GLY A 113 -1.56 -9.31 -15.51
C GLY A 113 -1.04 -9.30 -14.08
N ASN A 114 0.28 -9.21 -13.96
CA ASN A 114 0.95 -9.14 -12.68
C ASN A 114 1.10 -7.68 -12.23
N ALA A 115 0.50 -7.33 -11.10
CA ALA A 115 0.50 -5.96 -10.56
C ALA A 115 1.90 -5.34 -10.38
N LEU A 116 2.95 -6.15 -10.18
CA LEU A 116 4.33 -5.66 -10.11
C LEU A 116 4.81 -5.07 -11.43
N ASP A 117 4.21 -5.43 -12.55
CA ASP A 117 4.60 -4.99 -13.90
C ASP A 117 3.75 -3.80 -14.39
N PHE A 118 2.66 -3.46 -13.70
CA PHE A 118 1.81 -2.33 -14.07
C PHE A 118 2.42 -0.97 -13.67
N ASN A 119 2.24 0.01 -14.55
CA ASN A 119 2.49 1.42 -14.28
C ASN A 119 1.17 2.10 -13.92
N PHE A 120 1.03 2.53 -12.66
CA PHE A 120 -0.19 3.12 -12.11
C PHE A 120 -0.23 4.65 -12.20
N VAL A 121 0.87 5.25 -12.66
CA VAL A 121 1.01 6.71 -12.79
C VAL A 121 0.36 7.19 -14.07
N GLN A 122 0.64 6.50 -15.17
CA GLN A 122 0.31 6.98 -16.51
C GLN A 122 -1.18 6.82 -16.82
N ASN A 123 -1.76 7.85 -17.42
CA ASN A 123 -3.10 7.84 -18.01
C ASN A 123 -4.26 7.55 -17.02
N ILE A 124 -4.02 7.74 -15.72
CA ILE A 124 -5.07 7.71 -14.69
C ILE A 124 -5.17 9.11 -14.08
N PRO A 125 -6.32 9.81 -14.24
CA PRO A 125 -6.53 11.14 -13.67
C PRO A 125 -6.48 11.16 -12.15
N TYR A 126 -6.11 12.31 -11.60
CA TYR A 126 -6.24 12.62 -10.17
C TYR A 126 -7.68 13.12 -9.87
N PRO A 127 -8.28 12.81 -8.70
CA PRO A 127 -7.76 11.98 -7.61
C PRO A 127 -7.80 10.48 -7.95
N LYS A 128 -6.75 9.77 -7.54
CA LYS A 128 -6.66 8.32 -7.67
C LYS A 128 -6.22 7.67 -6.37
N HIS A 129 -6.93 6.60 -6.00
CA HIS A 129 -6.67 5.82 -4.78
C HIS A 129 -6.19 4.41 -5.13
N ILE A 130 -5.38 3.81 -4.27
CA ILE A 130 -5.18 2.35 -4.28
C ILE A 130 -5.95 1.77 -3.11
N ILE A 131 -6.98 0.95 -3.38
CA ILE A 131 -7.77 0.30 -2.33
C ILE A 131 -7.74 -1.20 -2.61
N SER A 132 -7.08 -1.98 -1.76
CA SER A 132 -6.78 -3.38 -2.10
C SER A 132 -6.60 -4.32 -0.92
N ASN A 133 -7.17 -5.52 -1.07
CA ASN A 133 -6.85 -6.69 -0.27
C ASN A 133 -5.63 -7.41 -0.87
N LEU A 134 -4.42 -6.93 -0.56
CA LEU A 134 -3.20 -7.36 -1.24
C LEU A 134 -2.85 -8.84 -0.96
N PRO A 135 -2.37 -9.58 -1.97
CA PRO A 135 -1.74 -10.88 -1.72
C PRO A 135 -0.47 -10.72 -0.88
N TYR A 136 -0.35 -11.51 0.20
CA TYR A 136 0.71 -11.31 1.19
C TYR A 136 2.13 -11.48 0.67
N ASN A 137 2.33 -12.34 -0.33
CA ASN A 137 3.64 -12.64 -0.90
C ASN A 137 4.25 -11.46 -1.69
N ILE A 138 3.43 -10.53 -2.16
CA ILE A 138 3.88 -9.39 -2.97
C ILE A 138 3.55 -8.02 -2.34
N SER A 139 2.76 -7.98 -1.27
CA SER A 139 2.22 -6.74 -0.69
C SER A 139 3.30 -5.72 -0.29
N THR A 140 4.40 -6.18 0.33
CA THR A 140 5.50 -5.27 0.74
C THR A 140 6.27 -4.73 -0.47
N GLN A 141 6.46 -5.55 -1.51
CA GLN A 141 7.12 -5.11 -2.74
C GLN A 141 6.28 -4.06 -3.49
N LEU A 142 4.97 -4.30 -3.59
CA LEU A 142 4.02 -3.34 -4.15
C LEU A 142 4.02 -2.03 -3.37
N LEU A 143 3.95 -2.09 -2.03
CA LEU A 143 3.98 -0.89 -1.21
C LEU A 143 5.25 -0.05 -1.44
N VAL A 144 6.44 -0.68 -1.46
CA VAL A 144 7.69 0.04 -1.74
C VAL A 144 7.66 0.70 -3.10
N LYS A 145 7.18 0.00 -4.14
CA LYS A 145 7.02 0.55 -5.50
C LYS A 145 6.06 1.74 -5.53
N TRP A 146 4.98 1.70 -4.76
CA TRP A 146 4.00 2.78 -4.70
C TRP A 146 4.47 3.97 -3.87
N LEU A 147 5.28 3.73 -2.83
CA LEU A 147 5.92 4.81 -2.08
C LEU A 147 6.83 5.66 -2.99
N ASP A 148 7.57 5.02 -3.91
CA ASP A 148 8.42 5.72 -4.88
C ASP A 148 7.67 6.76 -5.74
N GLN A 149 6.37 6.56 -5.92
CA GLN A 149 5.47 7.36 -6.74
C GLN A 149 4.25 7.83 -5.92
N SER A 150 4.43 8.01 -4.62
CA SER A 150 3.34 8.26 -3.67
C SER A 150 2.59 9.56 -3.93
N ASN A 151 3.27 10.59 -4.44
CA ASN A 151 2.70 11.87 -4.86
C ASN A 151 1.64 11.74 -5.97
N GLU A 152 1.61 10.62 -6.68
CA GLU A 152 0.59 10.35 -7.71
C GLU A 152 -0.75 9.91 -7.11
N PHE A 153 -0.77 9.46 -5.85
CA PHE A 153 -1.98 8.97 -5.20
C PHE A 153 -2.48 9.95 -4.16
N SER A 154 -3.80 10.14 -4.08
CA SER A 154 -4.40 10.90 -2.98
C SER A 154 -4.41 10.08 -1.69
N GLN A 155 -4.59 8.76 -1.81
CA GLN A 155 -4.68 7.86 -0.67
C GLN A 155 -4.44 6.40 -1.07
N MET A 156 -3.92 5.61 -0.13
CA MET A 156 -3.88 4.16 -0.23
C MET A 156 -4.55 3.53 0.99
N VAL A 157 -5.52 2.63 0.78
CA VAL A 157 -6.16 1.83 1.84
C VAL A 157 -5.87 0.36 1.56
N LEU A 158 -4.95 -0.20 2.32
CA LEU A 158 -4.31 -1.45 1.99
C LEU A 158 -4.41 -2.43 3.14
N MET A 159 -4.65 -3.70 2.80
CA MET A 159 -4.59 -4.78 3.76
C MET A 159 -3.22 -5.44 3.78
N PHE A 160 -2.69 -5.67 4.98
CA PHE A 160 -1.49 -6.48 5.20
C PHE A 160 -1.73 -7.51 6.29
N GLN A 161 -0.84 -8.50 6.39
CA GLN A 161 -0.71 -9.26 7.64
C GLN A 161 -0.41 -8.30 8.79
N LYS A 162 -0.97 -8.56 9.98
CA LYS A 162 -0.88 -7.67 11.14
C LYS A 162 0.55 -7.28 11.49
N GLU A 163 1.50 -8.22 11.42
CA GLU A 163 2.91 -7.92 11.70
C GLU A 163 3.50 -6.91 10.71
N VAL A 164 3.16 -7.02 9.42
CA VAL A 164 3.63 -6.10 8.38
C VAL A 164 3.00 -4.72 8.56
N ALA A 165 1.70 -4.66 8.84
CA ALA A 165 1.01 -3.40 9.16
C ALA A 165 1.65 -2.70 10.35
N LEU A 166 1.95 -3.44 11.43
CA LEU A 166 2.63 -2.91 12.61
C LEU A 166 4.01 -2.37 12.28
N ARG A 167 4.78 -3.03 11.38
CA ARG A 167 6.06 -2.50 10.91
C ARG A 167 5.90 -1.19 10.15
N ILE A 168 4.85 -1.00 9.36
CA ILE A 168 4.63 0.23 8.59
C ILE A 168 4.38 1.41 9.53
N VAL A 169 3.53 1.24 10.56
CA VAL A 169 3.16 2.30 11.50
C VAL A 169 4.04 2.36 12.76
N ALA A 170 5.09 1.55 12.84
CA ALA A 170 5.90 1.42 14.04
C ALA A 170 6.54 2.75 14.44
N LYS A 171 6.55 3.03 15.75
CA LYS A 171 7.26 4.18 16.32
C LYS A 171 8.71 3.81 16.65
N PRO A 172 9.63 4.79 16.73
CA PRO A 172 10.98 4.55 17.23
C PRO A 172 11.00 3.80 18.56
N ASN A 173 12.07 3.06 18.79
CA ASN A 173 12.32 2.24 19.97
C ASN A 173 11.28 1.12 20.19
N THR A 174 10.69 0.60 19.10
CA THR A 174 9.83 -0.59 19.14
C THR A 174 10.43 -1.72 18.31
N SER A 175 10.11 -2.97 18.63
CA SER A 175 10.64 -4.15 17.94
C SER A 175 10.23 -4.24 16.46
N ALA A 176 9.10 -3.63 16.11
CA ALA A 176 8.59 -3.54 14.74
C ALA A 176 9.24 -2.40 13.93
N TYR A 177 9.90 -1.44 14.58
CA TYR A 177 10.51 -0.30 13.90
C TYR A 177 11.69 -0.73 13.03
N GLY A 178 11.75 -0.16 11.83
CA GLY A 178 12.77 -0.50 10.86
C GLY A 178 12.67 0.30 9.57
N ARG A 179 13.35 -0.22 8.54
CA ARG A 179 13.42 0.40 7.21
C ARG A 179 12.06 0.73 6.62
N LEU A 180 11.11 -0.20 6.70
CA LEU A 180 9.77 0.00 6.13
C LEU A 180 8.99 1.08 6.88
N SER A 181 9.14 1.16 8.20
CA SER A 181 8.53 2.19 9.04
C SER A 181 9.01 3.57 8.59
N ILE A 182 10.33 3.73 8.50
CA ILE A 182 10.95 4.99 8.11
C ILE A 182 10.52 5.37 6.70
N TYR A 183 10.60 4.43 5.74
CA TYR A 183 10.32 4.78 4.35
C TYR A 183 8.85 5.15 4.11
N ALA A 184 7.92 4.41 4.70
CA ALA A 184 6.50 4.71 4.58
C ALA A 184 6.13 6.01 5.28
N GLN A 185 6.59 6.22 6.52
CA GLN A 185 6.25 7.40 7.31
C GLN A 185 6.96 8.68 6.84
N TRP A 186 8.05 8.53 6.09
CA TRP A 186 8.73 9.65 5.44
C TRP A 186 7.87 10.28 4.34
N LEU A 187 7.15 9.45 3.59
CA LEU A 187 6.39 9.86 2.41
C LEU A 187 4.89 9.99 2.67
N CYS A 188 4.38 9.30 3.69
CA CYS A 188 2.95 9.23 3.98
C CYS A 188 2.67 9.35 5.47
N LYS A 189 1.53 9.96 5.81
CA LYS A 189 0.88 9.73 7.10
C LYS A 189 0.32 8.30 7.10
N CYS A 190 0.81 7.44 8.00
CA CYS A 190 0.44 6.02 8.06
C CYS A 190 -0.39 5.71 9.31
N GLU A 191 -1.58 5.15 9.15
CA GLU A 191 -2.53 4.91 10.24
C GLU A 191 -3.13 3.51 10.16
N ILE A 192 -3.28 2.84 11.31
CA ILE A 192 -4.11 1.64 11.40
C ILE A 192 -5.57 2.07 11.38
N VAL A 193 -6.37 1.45 10.50
CA VAL A 193 -7.83 1.66 10.45
C VAL A 193 -8.53 0.64 11.34
N PHE A 194 -8.33 -0.67 11.09
CA PHE A 194 -8.85 -1.75 11.94
C PHE A 194 -8.21 -3.10 11.62
N ASP A 195 -8.37 -4.05 12.56
CA ASP A 195 -7.94 -5.44 12.42
C ASP A 195 -9.05 -6.33 11.84
N LEU A 196 -8.63 -7.38 11.13
CA LEU A 196 -9.46 -8.45 10.60
C LEU A 196 -8.99 -9.81 11.12
N LYS A 197 -9.94 -10.60 11.63
CA LYS A 197 -9.68 -11.98 12.06
C LYS A 197 -9.63 -12.94 10.86
N PRO A 198 -8.94 -14.08 10.97
CA PRO A 198 -8.83 -15.05 9.88
C PRO A 198 -10.14 -15.53 9.28
N ASN A 199 -11.20 -15.65 10.09
CA ASN A 199 -12.52 -16.08 9.65
C ASN A 199 -13.23 -15.08 8.70
N ALA A 200 -12.68 -13.89 8.50
CA ALA A 200 -13.13 -12.97 7.46
C ALA A 200 -12.80 -13.45 6.04
N PHE A 201 -11.89 -14.42 5.89
CA PHE A 201 -11.36 -14.86 4.62
C PHE A 201 -11.65 -16.33 4.32
N SER A 202 -11.68 -16.68 3.04
CA SER A 202 -11.76 -18.06 2.56
C SER A 202 -10.63 -18.37 1.57
N PRO A 203 -9.72 -19.32 1.88
CA PRO A 203 -9.54 -19.95 3.19
C PRO A 203 -9.05 -18.94 4.24
N PRO A 204 -9.19 -19.23 5.54
CA PRO A 204 -8.65 -18.36 6.58
C PRO A 204 -7.11 -18.34 6.55
N PRO A 205 -6.45 -17.17 6.64
CA PRO A 205 -5.02 -17.08 6.83
C PRO A 205 -4.60 -17.58 8.22
N LYS A 206 -3.30 -17.84 8.41
CA LYS A 206 -2.76 -18.27 9.72
C LYS A 206 -2.65 -17.15 10.75
N VAL A 207 -2.70 -15.89 10.30
CA VAL A 207 -2.47 -14.70 11.11
C VAL A 207 -3.58 -13.69 10.87
N ASN A 208 -3.77 -12.78 11.82
CA ASN A 208 -4.67 -11.63 11.64
C ASN A 208 -4.15 -10.72 10.52
N SER A 209 -5.08 -9.99 9.94
CA SER A 209 -4.80 -8.93 8.96
C SER A 209 -5.14 -7.58 9.56
N THR A 210 -4.59 -6.52 8.99
CA THR A 210 -4.86 -5.15 9.42
C THR A 210 -5.02 -4.28 8.18
N ILE A 211 -6.08 -3.47 8.16
CA ILE A 211 -6.28 -2.41 7.18
C ILE A 211 -5.53 -1.19 7.66
N ILE A 212 -4.66 -0.65 6.81
CA ILE A 212 -3.96 0.60 7.05
C ILE A 212 -4.33 1.62 5.98
N ARG A 213 -4.31 2.90 6.37
CA ARG A 213 -4.44 4.03 5.47
C ARG A 213 -3.10 4.74 5.39
N LEU A 214 -2.67 5.02 4.17
CA LEU A 214 -1.52 5.87 3.89
C LEU A 214 -2.03 7.08 3.10
N THR A 215 -1.78 8.27 3.65
CA THR A 215 -2.06 9.54 2.96
C THR A 215 -0.72 10.17 2.61
N PRO A 216 -0.33 10.18 1.33
CA PRO A 216 0.90 10.82 0.87
C PRO A 216 0.97 12.28 1.27
N TYR A 217 2.14 12.73 1.68
CA TYR A 217 2.41 14.16 1.84
C TYR A 217 2.70 14.79 0.48
N THR A 218 2.48 16.10 0.37
CA THR A 218 2.84 16.88 -0.83
C THR A 218 4.36 16.92 -1.03
N GLU A 219 5.11 17.03 0.07
CA GLU A 219 6.56 16.84 0.14
C GLU A 219 6.88 15.85 1.28
N PRO A 220 8.00 15.12 1.23
CA PRO A 220 8.40 14.25 2.34
C PRO A 220 8.42 14.99 3.69
N LEU A 221 8.01 14.31 4.76
CA LEU A 221 7.80 14.92 6.09
C LEU A 221 9.02 15.69 6.61
N PHE A 222 10.22 15.21 6.27
CA PHE A 222 11.48 15.92 6.49
C PHE A 222 12.32 15.81 5.22
N LYS A 223 12.93 16.89 4.75
CA LYS A 223 13.74 16.86 3.51
C LYS A 223 14.97 15.98 3.69
N ALA A 224 15.21 15.05 2.77
CA ALA A 224 16.43 14.23 2.75
C ALA A 224 16.70 13.71 1.33
N PRO A 225 17.97 13.49 0.95
CA PRO A 225 18.29 12.83 -0.31
C PRO A 225 17.86 11.37 -0.24
N LYS A 226 16.88 10.98 -1.06
CA LYS A 226 16.25 9.65 -1.04
C LYS A 226 17.26 8.51 -1.06
N GLU A 227 18.16 8.49 -2.02
CA GLU A 227 19.14 7.41 -2.20
C GLU A 227 20.08 7.28 -1.00
N VAL A 228 20.50 8.42 -0.42
CA VAL A 228 21.33 8.46 0.79
C VAL A 228 20.55 7.88 1.97
N LEU A 229 19.31 8.35 2.19
CA LEU A 229 18.46 7.90 3.28
C LEU A 229 18.21 6.39 3.20
N LEU A 230 17.77 5.87 2.05
CA LEU A 230 17.48 4.45 1.85
C LEU A 230 18.73 3.58 2.10
N ARG A 231 19.89 4.08 1.72
CA ARG A 231 21.16 3.40 1.95
C ARG A 231 21.54 3.34 3.43
N ILE A 232 21.50 4.47 4.14
CA ILE A 232 21.93 4.52 5.55
C ILE A 232 20.95 3.77 6.47
N ILE A 233 19.63 3.80 6.19
CA ILE A 233 18.68 2.99 6.96
C ILE A 233 18.90 1.50 6.69
N ALA A 234 19.25 1.12 5.46
CA ALA A 234 19.58 -0.26 5.14
C ALA A 234 20.81 -0.75 5.94
N ALA A 235 21.85 0.07 6.03
CA ALA A 235 23.04 -0.25 6.82
C ALA A 235 22.77 -0.25 8.33
N GLY A 236 22.08 0.77 8.85
CA GLY A 236 21.73 0.88 10.26
C GLY A 236 20.96 -0.33 10.78
N PHE A 237 19.93 -0.76 10.06
CA PHE A 237 19.11 -1.91 10.45
C PHE A 237 19.67 -3.27 10.03
N GLY A 238 20.77 -3.31 9.26
CA GLY A 238 21.43 -4.56 8.85
C GLY A 238 22.07 -5.32 10.02
N GLN A 239 22.38 -4.64 11.13
CA GLN A 239 23.00 -5.23 12.32
C GLN A 239 22.28 -4.79 13.61
N ARG A 240 21.04 -5.25 13.82
CA ARG A 240 20.11 -4.82 14.90
C ARG A 240 20.68 -4.71 16.33
N ARG A 241 21.73 -5.48 16.68
CA ARG A 241 22.31 -5.45 18.05
C ARG A 241 23.53 -4.54 18.20
N LYS A 242 24.07 -4.02 17.09
CA LYS A 242 25.30 -3.22 17.09
C LYS A 242 24.98 -1.74 17.29
N LYS A 243 25.93 -1.03 17.89
CA LYS A 243 25.93 0.43 17.99
C LYS A 243 25.91 1.05 16.58
N LEU A 244 25.26 2.19 16.43
CA LEU A 244 24.99 2.85 15.16
C LEU A 244 26.28 3.14 14.39
N ARG A 245 27.32 3.62 15.08
CA ARG A 245 28.65 3.85 14.50
C ARG A 245 29.24 2.62 13.82
N SER A 246 28.96 1.42 14.35
CA SER A 246 29.44 0.15 13.78
C SER A 246 28.60 -0.28 12.59
N SER A 247 27.27 -0.12 12.67
CA SER A 247 26.36 -0.49 11.59
C SER A 247 26.56 0.37 10.33
N LEU A 248 26.91 1.65 10.51
CA LEU A 248 27.06 2.60 9.41
C LEU A 248 28.42 2.53 8.68
N LYS A 249 29.44 1.86 9.24
CA LYS A 249 30.80 1.80 8.65
C LYS A 249 30.84 1.32 7.20
N ASN A 250 29.87 0.48 6.81
CA ASN A 250 29.79 -0.07 5.46
C ASN A 250 29.01 0.83 4.48
N ALA A 251 28.34 1.87 4.97
CA ALA A 251 27.58 2.81 4.15
C ALA A 251 28.23 4.17 3.98
N ILE A 252 28.92 4.67 5.01
CA ILE A 252 29.47 6.03 5.03
C ILE A 252 30.92 6.00 5.52
N ASP A 253 31.70 6.99 5.06
CA ASP A 253 33.03 7.28 5.61
C ASP A 253 32.87 8.02 6.95
N ASP A 254 33.80 7.76 7.88
CA ASP A 254 33.85 8.36 9.22
C ASP A 254 32.49 8.57 9.93
N PRO A 255 31.72 7.49 10.21
CA PRO A 255 30.40 7.62 10.85
C PRO A 255 30.40 8.41 12.15
N GLU A 256 31.50 8.40 12.91
CA GLU A 256 31.58 9.13 14.18
C GLU A 256 31.58 10.65 14.00
N ILE A 257 32.17 11.17 12.92
CA ILE A 257 32.17 12.61 12.61
C ILE A 257 30.76 13.04 12.20
N ILE A 258 30.15 12.31 11.27
CA ILE A 258 28.80 12.61 10.76
C ILE A 258 27.76 12.54 11.91
N LEU A 259 27.87 11.54 12.79
CA LEU A 259 26.99 11.42 13.96
C LEU A 259 27.20 12.59 14.94
N LYS A 260 28.45 13.02 15.15
CA LYS A 260 28.76 14.19 15.99
C LYS A 260 28.15 15.47 15.41
N ASN A 261 28.30 15.71 14.10
CA ASN A 261 27.78 16.91 13.42
C ASN A 261 26.25 17.00 13.48
N THR A 262 25.57 15.85 13.52
CA THR A 262 24.11 15.77 13.66
C THR A 262 23.62 15.73 15.11
N GLY A 263 24.52 15.78 16.10
CA GLY A 263 24.17 15.69 17.52
C GLY A 263 23.69 14.30 17.97
N ILE A 264 23.88 13.27 17.15
CA ILE A 264 23.43 11.90 17.43
C ILE A 264 24.53 11.12 18.14
N SER A 265 24.22 10.59 19.33
CA SER A 265 25.18 9.73 20.05
C SER A 265 25.54 8.47 19.26
N SER A 266 26.85 8.23 19.11
CA SER A 266 27.43 7.13 18.34
C SER A 266 27.14 5.73 18.92
N ASP A 267 26.77 5.70 20.20
CA ASP A 267 26.47 4.49 20.97
C ASP A 267 24.99 4.06 20.91
N ARG A 268 24.12 4.90 20.31
CA ARG A 268 22.72 4.54 20.04
C ARG A 268 22.63 3.35 19.10
N ARG A 269 21.43 2.78 18.99
CA ARG A 269 21.10 1.76 17.99
C ARG A 269 20.14 2.33 16.96
N ALA A 270 20.12 1.72 15.78
CA ALA A 270 19.30 2.19 14.66
C ALA A 270 17.82 2.32 15.02
N GLU A 271 17.28 1.39 15.81
CA GLU A 271 15.88 1.41 16.23
C GLU A 271 15.51 2.58 17.13
N THR A 272 16.48 3.24 17.79
CA THR A 272 16.19 4.36 18.69
C THR A 272 16.10 5.70 17.97
N LEU A 273 16.53 5.79 16.70
CA LEU A 273 16.51 7.03 15.94
C LEU A 273 15.11 7.38 15.44
N THR A 274 14.73 8.66 15.57
CA THR A 274 13.53 9.20 14.96
C THR A 274 13.70 9.33 13.44
N LEU A 275 12.58 9.45 12.72
CA LEU A 275 12.62 9.71 11.28
C LEU A 275 13.36 11.02 10.94
N GLU A 276 13.19 12.07 11.75
CA GLU A 276 13.88 13.34 11.56
C GLU A 276 15.40 13.19 11.73
N GLU A 277 15.84 12.44 12.74
CA GLU A 277 17.26 12.15 12.95
C GLU A 277 17.87 11.37 11.78
N TRP A 278 17.13 10.40 11.23
CA TRP A 278 17.55 9.70 10.01
C TRP A 278 17.66 10.64 8.80
N CYS A 279 16.70 11.55 8.63
CA CYS A 279 16.73 12.53 7.56
C CYS A 279 17.88 13.54 7.74
N SER A 280 18.15 13.97 8.97
CA SER A 280 19.29 14.82 9.31
C SER A 280 20.62 14.15 8.97
N LEU A 281 20.76 12.87 9.36
CA LEU A 281 21.92 12.06 9.00
C LEU A 281 22.09 11.91 7.50
N ALA A 282 21.00 11.73 6.76
CA ALA A 282 21.04 11.63 5.30
C ALA A 282 21.48 12.93 4.62
N ARG A 283 21.08 14.10 5.14
CA ARG A 283 21.54 15.40 4.63
C ARG A 283 23.04 15.56 4.87
N GLU A 284 23.50 15.34 6.09
CA GLU A 284 24.92 15.44 6.45
C GLU A 284 25.81 14.52 5.60
N CYS A 285 25.38 13.27 5.37
CA CYS A 285 26.14 12.30 4.56
C CYS A 285 26.27 12.72 3.09
N ALA A 286 25.26 13.39 2.54
CA ALA A 286 25.25 13.81 1.14
C ALA A 286 26.25 14.93 0.87
N ASP A 287 26.45 15.80 1.85
CA ASP A 287 27.38 16.92 1.77
C ASP A 287 28.83 16.48 1.98
N THR A 288 29.07 15.27 2.51
CA THR A 288 30.39 14.93 3.06
C THR A 288 31.05 13.64 2.59
N ASN A 289 30.37 12.52 2.24
CA ASN A 289 30.99 11.31 1.61
C ASN A 289 30.06 10.07 1.62
N LEU A 290 29.64 9.59 0.43
CA LEU A 290 29.07 8.25 0.27
C LEU A 290 30.12 7.28 -0.29
N LYS A 291 30.39 6.16 0.40
CA LYS A 291 31.25 5.09 -0.17
C LYS A 291 30.65 4.60 -1.49
N ILE A 292 31.36 4.57 -2.61
CA ILE A 292 30.79 3.94 -3.81
C ILE A 292 30.69 2.43 -3.56
N LYS A 293 29.51 1.81 -3.75
CA LYS A 293 29.39 0.35 -3.71
C LYS A 293 30.31 -0.18 -4.81
N ARG A 294 31.38 -0.92 -4.45
CA ARG A 294 32.03 -1.81 -5.41
C ARG A 294 30.97 -2.81 -5.86
N GLN A 295 30.74 -2.85 -7.18
CA GLN A 295 29.84 -3.80 -7.83
C GLN A 295 30.23 -5.24 -7.49
#